data_AF-M3GY56-F1
#
_entry.id   AF-M3GY56-F1
#
_cell.length_a   1.000
_cell.length_b   1.000
_cell.length_c   1.000
_cell.angle_alpha   90.00
_cell.angle_beta   90.00
_cell.angle_gamma   90.00
#
_symmetry.space_group_name_H-M   'P 1'
#
loop_
_entity.id
_entity.type
_entity.pdbx_description
1 polymer ?
#
loop_
_entity_poly.entity_id
_entity_poly.type
_entity_poly.pdbx_seq_one_letter_code
_entity_poly.pdbx_strand_id
1 'polypeptide(L)'
;MIGLSGSLLVFGHEIDQLLHPNRWYVADGTERLSIDTLREKLNQALPSHALAGWLLSEKRNQPDQVWLHFLDSDQKKEFVVLLNPYTGKILGKLSEDLSDSFYGWVLNLHYTLFMGSFGYFLTGIFGVMFVFQGISGIILYRSIWQNLFRLRTGQSLRTYFSDLHKLVGVFTLIFNLVLGFTGAWWSARSTAGLLARGFSEEKKSEVFLTNPFQ
;
A
#
# COMPACT_ATOMS: atom_id res chain seq x y z
N MET A 1 -1.71 15.64 4.07
CA MET A 1 -2.18 14.28 4.40
C MET A 1 -1.86 13.29 3.29
N ILE A 2 -2.51 13.33 2.13
CA ILE A 2 -2.33 12.33 1.04
C ILE A 2 -0.86 12.17 0.61
N GLY A 3 -0.13 13.26 0.39
CA GLY A 3 1.30 13.17 0.04
C GLY A 3 2.17 12.57 1.14
N LEU A 4 1.82 12.78 2.41
CA LEU A 4 2.56 12.26 3.56
C LEU A 4 2.28 10.75 3.75
N SER A 5 1.01 10.33 3.67
CA SER A 5 0.67 8.91 3.69
C SER A 5 1.27 8.17 2.49
N GLY A 6 1.25 8.78 1.30
CA GLY A 6 1.90 8.21 0.11
C GLY A 6 3.41 8.04 0.28
N SER A 7 4.08 9.01 0.90
CA SER A 7 5.51 8.92 1.19
C SER A 7 5.82 7.82 2.21
N LEU A 8 4.97 7.63 3.22
CA LEU A 8 5.12 6.54 4.20
C LEU A 8 4.94 5.16 3.56
N LEU A 9 4.06 5.02 2.57
CA LEU A 9 3.84 3.75 1.88
C LEU A 9 5.08 3.24 1.14
N VAL A 10 5.93 4.14 0.63
CA VAL A 10 7.19 3.77 -0.03
C VAL A 10 8.10 2.97 0.91
N PHE A 11 8.07 3.27 2.22
CA PHE A 11 8.87 2.61 3.24
C PHE A 11 8.07 1.61 4.07
N GLY A 12 6.83 1.30 3.69
CA GLY A 12 5.95 0.55 4.56
C GLY A 12 6.41 -0.89 4.80
N HIS A 13 7.14 -1.47 3.86
CA HIS A 13 7.73 -2.80 4.04
C HIS A 13 8.87 -2.77 5.08
N GLU A 14 9.76 -1.79 4.98
CA GLU A 14 10.87 -1.59 5.92
C GLU A 14 10.35 -1.27 7.33
N ILE A 15 9.32 -0.43 7.42
CA ILE A 15 8.68 -0.11 8.69
C ILE A 15 7.99 -1.35 9.27
N ASP A 16 7.31 -2.15 8.47
CA ASP A 16 6.68 -3.39 8.96
C ASP A 16 7.72 -4.40 9.45
N GLN A 17 8.85 -4.55 8.75
CA GLN A 17 9.98 -5.37 9.20
C GLN A 17 10.56 -4.89 10.52
N LEU A 18 10.68 -3.58 10.71
CA LEU A 18 11.16 -2.98 11.95
C LEU A 18 10.20 -3.21 13.12
N LEU A 19 8.90 -3.10 12.87
CA LEU A 19 7.86 -3.27 13.89
C LEU A 19 7.61 -4.75 14.24
N HIS A 20 7.81 -5.66 13.29
CA HIS A 20 7.53 -7.09 13.44
C HIS A 20 8.73 -7.96 13.08
N PRO A 21 9.89 -7.79 13.74
CA PRO A 21 11.11 -8.50 13.38
C PRO A 21 10.95 -10.02 13.48
N ASN A 22 10.15 -10.52 14.43
CA ASN A 22 9.90 -11.95 14.61
C ASN A 22 9.18 -12.63 13.43
N ARG A 23 8.52 -11.85 12.56
CA ARG A 23 7.86 -12.38 11.35
C ARG A 23 8.82 -12.43 10.16
N TRP A 24 9.73 -11.48 10.08
CA TRP A 24 10.57 -11.24 8.90
C TRP A 24 12.01 -11.74 9.04
N TYR A 25 12.44 -12.09 10.25
CA TYR A 25 13.76 -12.63 10.53
C TYR A 25 13.68 -14.07 11.03
N VAL A 26 14.47 -14.95 10.42
CA VAL A 26 14.72 -16.31 10.89
C VAL A 26 16.15 -16.43 11.37
N ALA A 27 16.36 -17.19 12.45
CA ALA A 27 17.71 -17.58 12.85
C ALA A 27 18.34 -18.42 11.73
N ASP A 28 19.58 -18.10 11.37
CA ASP A 28 20.30 -18.83 10.33
C ASP A 28 20.42 -20.31 10.74
N GLY A 29 19.76 -21.17 9.96
CA GLY A 29 19.96 -22.62 10.06
C GLY A 29 21.14 -23.07 9.21
N THR A 30 21.73 -24.21 9.59
CA THR A 30 22.87 -24.80 8.87
C THR A 30 22.48 -25.23 7.46
N GLU A 31 21.33 -25.90 7.31
CA GLU A 31 20.84 -26.43 6.03
C GLU A 31 19.33 -26.28 5.87
N ARG A 32 18.91 -25.85 4.68
CA ARG A 32 17.50 -25.68 4.31
C ARG A 32 16.84 -27.05 4.14
N LEU A 33 15.61 -27.21 4.64
CA LEU A 33 14.83 -28.42 4.42
C LEU A 33 14.40 -28.54 2.96
N SER A 34 14.23 -29.77 2.46
CA SER A 34 13.69 -29.98 1.11
C SER A 34 12.28 -29.40 0.99
N ILE A 35 11.94 -28.93 -0.22
CA ILE A 35 10.61 -28.36 -0.49
C ILE A 35 9.51 -29.38 -0.21
N ASP A 36 9.75 -30.68 -0.45
CA ASP A 36 8.79 -31.74 -0.15
C ASP A 36 8.51 -31.85 1.34
N THR A 37 9.55 -31.84 2.19
CA THR A 37 9.39 -31.86 3.64
C THR A 37 8.70 -30.61 4.17
N LEU A 38 9.01 -29.44 3.60
CA LEU A 38 8.35 -28.19 3.97
C LEU A 38 6.87 -28.18 3.57
N ARG A 39 6.54 -28.71 2.38
CA ARG A 39 5.16 -28.86 1.90
C ARG A 39 4.36 -29.83 2.76
N GLU A 40 4.96 -30.95 3.17
CA GLU A 40 4.31 -31.91 4.06
C GLU A 40 3.98 -31.28 5.42
N LYS A 41 4.94 -30.56 6.03
CA LYS A 41 4.71 -29.82 7.27
C LYS A 41 3.62 -28.76 7.12
N LEU A 42 3.58 -28.07 5.97
CA LEU A 42 2.55 -27.07 5.67
C LEU A 42 1.15 -27.72 5.56
N ASN A 43 1.05 -28.86 4.88
CA ASN A 43 -0.18 -29.65 4.77
C ASN A 43 -0.70 -30.17 6.12
N GLN A 44 0.21 -30.47 7.06
CA GLN A 44 -0.17 -30.88 8.42
C GLN A 44 -0.62 -29.69 9.28
N ALA A 45 -0.04 -28.51 9.08
CA ALA A 45 -0.29 -27.33 9.90
C ALA A 45 -1.51 -26.51 9.47
N LEU A 46 -1.95 -26.63 8.21
CA LEU A 46 -3.02 -25.81 7.65
C LEU A 46 -4.19 -26.67 7.15
N PRO A 47 -5.44 -26.15 7.22
CA PRO A 47 -6.60 -26.81 6.63
C PRO A 47 -6.48 -26.91 5.10
N SER A 48 -7.40 -27.63 4.47
CA SER A 48 -7.40 -27.91 3.03
C SER A 48 -7.13 -26.65 2.20
N HIS A 49 -6.00 -26.64 1.49
CA HIS A 49 -5.51 -25.49 0.74
C HIS A 49 -4.92 -25.90 -0.61
N ALA A 50 -5.01 -25.01 -1.59
CA ALA A 50 -4.29 -25.09 -2.85
C ALA A 50 -3.06 -24.18 -2.82
N LEU A 51 -1.93 -24.69 -3.29
CA LEU A 51 -0.69 -23.94 -3.38
C LEU A 51 -0.68 -23.15 -4.69
N ALA A 52 -0.67 -21.82 -4.59
CA ALA A 52 -0.67 -20.92 -5.74
C ALA A 52 0.76 -20.55 -6.17
N GLY A 53 1.69 -20.44 -5.21
CA GLY A 53 3.07 -20.12 -5.51
C GLY A 53 3.99 -20.23 -4.29
N TRP A 54 5.29 -20.34 -4.55
CA TRP A 54 6.33 -20.39 -3.54
C TRP A 54 7.50 -19.49 -3.95
N LEU A 55 7.75 -18.44 -3.18
CA LEU A 55 8.91 -17.59 -3.36
C LEU A 55 9.94 -17.98 -2.31
N LEU A 56 11.03 -18.57 -2.80
CA LEU A 56 12.17 -18.91 -1.96
C LEU A 56 12.88 -17.61 -1.59
N SER A 57 13.18 -17.44 -0.30
CA SER A 57 13.99 -16.29 0.08
C SER A 57 15.43 -16.43 -0.41
N GLU A 58 15.97 -15.35 -0.97
CA GLU A 58 17.38 -15.25 -1.37
C GLU A 58 18.30 -15.08 -0.14
N LYS A 59 17.79 -14.48 0.94
CA LYS A 59 18.55 -14.21 2.16
C LYS A 59 18.31 -15.32 3.17
N ARG A 60 19.39 -15.87 3.74
CA ARG A 60 19.34 -16.94 4.76
C ARG A 60 18.53 -16.54 5.99
N ASN A 61 18.59 -15.28 6.39
CA ASN A 61 17.91 -14.77 7.57
C ASN A 61 16.45 -14.35 7.32
N GLN A 62 15.84 -14.73 6.19
CA GLN A 62 14.47 -14.36 5.85
C GLN A 62 13.59 -15.60 5.59
N PRO A 63 12.29 -15.55 5.94
CA PRO A 63 11.35 -16.63 5.66
C PRO A 63 11.02 -16.73 4.17
N ASP A 64 10.61 -17.92 3.76
CA ASP A 64 9.94 -18.10 2.47
C ASP A 64 8.53 -17.51 2.51
N GLN A 65 8.06 -17.07 1.35
CA GLN A 65 6.68 -16.61 1.16
C GLN A 65 5.93 -17.65 0.35
N VAL A 66 4.84 -18.18 0.90
CA VAL A 66 4.03 -19.21 0.23
C VAL A 66 2.60 -18.69 0.03
N TRP A 67 2.17 -18.61 -1.22
CA TRP A 67 0.83 -18.20 -1.60
C TRP A 67 -0.11 -19.41 -1.58
N LEU A 68 -1.20 -19.27 -0.83
CA LEU A 68 -2.17 -20.33 -0.58
C LEU A 68 -3.58 -19.82 -0.83
N HIS A 69 -4.43 -20.67 -1.40
CA HIS A 69 -5.87 -20.48 -1.48
C HIS A 69 -6.54 -21.51 -0.56
N PHE A 70 -7.31 -21.07 0.44
CA PHE A 70 -8.05 -22.02 1.28
C PHE A 70 -9.30 -22.50 0.54
N LEU A 71 -9.45 -23.82 0.43
CA LEU A 71 -10.53 -24.44 -0.34
C LEU A 71 -11.88 -24.39 0.41
N ASP A 72 -11.83 -24.21 1.73
CA ASP A 72 -13.00 -24.18 2.62
C ASP A 72 -13.56 -22.76 2.84
N SER A 73 -12.89 -21.74 2.28
CA SER A 73 -13.39 -20.37 2.35
C SER A 73 -14.22 -20.08 1.11
N ASP A 74 -15.51 -19.75 1.31
CA ASP A 74 -16.42 -19.26 0.25
C ASP A 74 -15.84 -18.04 -0.49
N GLN A 75 -14.90 -17.34 0.17
CA GLN A 75 -14.07 -16.32 -0.44
C GLN A 75 -12.74 -16.96 -0.87
N LYS A 76 -12.50 -17.05 -2.19
CA LYS A 76 -11.21 -17.42 -2.81
C LYS A 76 -10.12 -16.37 -2.54
N LYS A 77 -9.89 -16.03 -1.28
CA LYS A 77 -8.88 -15.06 -0.85
C LYS A 77 -7.52 -15.72 -0.87
N GLU A 78 -6.57 -15.03 -1.46
CA GLU A 78 -5.18 -15.46 -1.44
C GLU A 78 -4.57 -15.08 -0.10
N PHE A 79 -3.75 -15.95 0.46
CA PHE A 79 -3.01 -15.64 1.67
C PHE A 79 -1.55 -15.99 1.48
N VAL A 80 -0.69 -15.12 2.01
CA VAL A 80 0.75 -15.36 2.02
C VAL A 80 1.14 -15.82 3.41
N VAL A 81 1.75 -17.00 3.49
CA VAL A 81 2.27 -17.54 4.74
C VAL A 81 3.78 -17.36 4.76
N LEU A 82 4.30 -16.82 5.86
CA LEU A 82 5.74 -16.73 6.12
C LEU A 82 6.21 -18.02 6.76
N LEU A 83 7.01 -18.78 6.04
CA LEU A 83 7.50 -20.09 6.46
C LEU A 83 8.99 -20.04 6.76
N ASN A 84 9.40 -20.57 7.92
CA ASN A 84 10.82 -20.73 8.23
C ASN A 84 11.40 -21.89 7.41
N PRO A 85 12.38 -21.66 6.51
CA PRO A 85 12.90 -22.67 5.59
C PRO A 85 13.75 -23.76 6.27
N TYR A 86 14.19 -23.54 7.51
CA TYR A 86 15.03 -24.46 8.28
C TYR A 86 14.23 -25.36 9.22
N THR A 87 13.11 -24.87 9.74
CA THR A 87 12.30 -25.60 10.72
C THR A 87 10.97 -26.07 10.15
N GLY A 88 10.46 -25.41 9.10
CA GLY A 88 9.10 -25.57 8.60
C GLY A 88 8.04 -24.95 9.50
N LYS A 89 8.43 -24.09 10.44
CA LYS A 89 7.50 -23.38 11.32
C LYS A 89 6.88 -22.18 10.60
N ILE A 90 5.57 -22.04 10.70
CA ILE A 90 4.85 -20.84 10.23
C ILE A 90 5.11 -19.69 11.21
N LEU A 91 5.66 -18.59 10.71
CA LEU A 91 6.00 -17.39 11.48
C LEU A 91 4.87 -16.37 11.51
N GLY A 92 4.02 -16.40 10.50
CA GLY A 92 2.88 -15.50 10.39
C GLY A 92 2.12 -15.70 9.08
N LYS A 93 0.97 -15.04 9.01
CA LYS A 93 0.12 -14.95 7.83
C LYS A 93 0.02 -13.49 7.45
N LEU A 94 0.35 -13.16 6.21
CA LEU A 94 0.02 -11.90 5.57
C LEU A 94 -1.33 -12.08 4.90
N SER A 95 -2.30 -11.28 5.31
CA SER A 95 -3.57 -11.16 4.61
C SER A 95 -3.37 -10.44 3.27
N GLU A 96 -4.18 -10.78 2.26
CA GLU A 96 -4.14 -10.15 0.92
C GLU A 96 -4.30 -8.63 0.98
N ASP A 97 -5.08 -8.14 1.95
CA ASP A 97 -5.38 -6.73 2.16
C ASP A 97 -4.34 -6.00 3.02
N LEU A 98 -3.34 -6.73 3.54
CA LEU A 98 -2.34 -6.25 4.51
C LEU A 98 -2.95 -5.48 5.69
N SER A 99 -4.25 -5.61 5.96
CA SER A 99 -5.01 -4.71 6.85
C SER A 99 -4.50 -4.74 8.29
N ASP A 100 -3.94 -5.87 8.71
CA ASP A 100 -3.34 -6.08 10.03
C ASP A 100 -1.90 -5.52 10.16
N SER A 101 -1.33 -4.94 9.10
CA SER A 101 0.03 -4.37 9.09
C SER A 101 0.00 -2.84 9.14
N PHE A 102 1.10 -2.24 9.60
CA PHE A 102 1.26 -0.78 9.55
C PHE A 102 1.10 -0.25 8.12
N TYR A 103 1.63 -0.98 7.13
CA TYR A 103 1.46 -0.65 5.72
C TYR A 103 -0.02 -0.62 5.32
N GLY A 104 -0.80 -1.66 5.65
CA GLY A 104 -2.23 -1.69 5.33
C GLY A 104 -3.03 -0.59 6.02
N TRP A 105 -2.67 -0.24 7.26
CA TRP A 105 -3.27 0.90 7.95
C TRP A 105 -3.02 2.22 7.20
N VAL A 106 -1.77 2.50 6.80
CA VAL A 106 -1.44 3.70 6.01
C VAL A 106 -2.09 3.65 4.64
N LEU A 107 -2.19 2.47 4.04
CA LEU A 107 -2.78 2.27 2.71
C LEU A 107 -4.27 2.60 2.74
N ASN A 108 -4.98 2.12 3.75
CA ASN A 108 -6.39 2.41 3.97
C ASN A 108 -6.59 3.93 4.19
N LEU A 109 -5.75 4.57 5.01
CA LEU A 109 -5.76 6.03 5.15
C LEU A 109 -5.52 6.74 3.80
N HIS A 110 -4.57 6.28 2.99
CA HIS A 110 -4.20 6.95 1.73
C HIS A 110 -5.30 6.86 0.67
N TYR A 111 -5.92 5.70 0.52
CA TYR A 111 -6.92 5.44 -0.52
C TYR A 111 -8.34 5.83 -0.12
N THR A 112 -8.72 5.59 1.14
CA THR A 112 -10.10 5.77 1.61
C THR A 112 -10.24 6.85 2.68
N LEU A 113 -9.15 7.38 3.24
CA LEU A 113 -9.20 8.30 4.38
C LEU A 113 -9.98 7.71 5.59
N PHE A 114 -10.06 6.38 5.68
CA PHE A 114 -10.92 5.64 6.62
C PHE A 114 -12.43 5.88 6.47
N MET A 115 -12.87 6.29 5.28
CA MET A 115 -14.30 6.52 4.95
C MET A 115 -14.84 5.49 3.94
N GLY A 116 -14.16 4.36 3.77
CA GLY A 116 -14.57 3.29 2.86
C GLY A 116 -14.77 3.78 1.42
N SER A 117 -15.87 3.37 0.78
CA SER A 117 -16.21 3.77 -0.59
C SER A 117 -16.36 5.27 -0.81
N PHE A 118 -16.88 6.01 0.18
CA PHE A 118 -16.97 7.48 0.07
C PHE A 118 -15.58 8.12 0.06
N GLY A 119 -14.64 7.51 0.79
CA GLY A 119 -13.23 7.84 0.79
C GLY A 119 -12.58 7.81 -0.59
N TYR A 120 -12.79 6.72 -1.33
CA TYR A 120 -12.27 6.56 -2.68
C TYR A 120 -12.73 7.67 -3.64
N PHE A 121 -13.99 8.08 -3.51
CA PHE A 121 -14.53 9.16 -4.31
C PHE A 121 -13.86 10.50 -3.98
N LEU A 122 -13.71 10.82 -2.69
CA LEU A 122 -13.04 12.05 -2.23
C LEU A 122 -11.56 12.08 -2.64
N THR A 123 -10.82 10.99 -2.46
CA THR A 123 -9.41 10.94 -2.86
C THR A 123 -9.25 11.10 -4.37
N GLY A 124 -10.20 10.59 -5.17
CA GLY A 124 -10.28 10.84 -6.60
C GLY A 124 -10.46 12.32 -6.95
N ILE A 125 -11.42 13.00 -6.30
CA ILE A 125 -11.63 14.46 -6.48
C ILE A 125 -10.36 15.23 -6.14
N PHE A 126 -9.72 14.91 -5.01
CA PHE A 126 -8.47 15.56 -4.61
C PHE A 126 -7.34 15.30 -5.61
N GLY A 127 -7.25 14.10 -6.19
CA GLY A 127 -6.32 13.80 -7.26
C GLY A 127 -6.53 14.68 -8.50
N VAL A 128 -7.78 14.83 -8.96
CA VAL A 128 -8.12 15.68 -10.10
C VAL A 128 -7.82 17.16 -9.80
N MET A 129 -8.21 17.64 -8.63
CA MET A 129 -7.90 19.00 -8.18
C MET A 129 -6.40 19.25 -8.09
N PHE A 130 -5.63 18.26 -7.64
CA PHE A 130 -4.17 18.36 -7.54
C PHE A 130 -3.50 18.46 -8.93
N VAL A 131 -3.94 17.64 -9.89
CA VAL A 131 -3.47 17.74 -11.29
C VAL A 131 -3.84 19.11 -11.89
N PHE A 132 -5.09 19.55 -11.69
CA PHE A 132 -5.54 20.86 -12.15
C PHE A 132 -4.71 22.00 -11.53
N GLN A 133 -4.41 21.92 -10.23
CA GLN A 133 -3.55 22.88 -9.54
C GLN A 133 -2.13 22.89 -10.11
N GLY A 134 -1.57 21.72 -10.46
CA GLY A 134 -0.27 21.62 -11.13
C GLY A 134 -0.26 22.30 -12.50
N ILE A 135 -1.28 22.04 -13.34
CA ILE A 135 -1.43 22.64 -14.66
C ILE A 135 -1.63 24.17 -14.55
N SER A 136 -2.48 24.61 -13.63
CA SER A 136 -2.68 26.02 -13.28
C SER A 136 -1.36 26.71 -12.91
N GLY A 137 -0.55 26.06 -12.07
CA GLY A 137 0.78 26.53 -11.70
C GLY A 137 1.70 26.75 -12.90
N ILE A 138 1.72 25.82 -13.87
CA ILE A 138 2.51 25.95 -15.10
C ILE A 138 2.08 27.18 -15.90
N ILE A 139 0.77 27.37 -16.07
CA ILE A 139 0.21 28.47 -16.87
C ILE A 139 0.58 29.82 -16.24
N LEU A 140 0.43 29.93 -14.92
CA LEU A 140 0.67 31.18 -14.19
C LEU A 140 2.15 31.55 -14.12
N TYR A 141 3.04 30.56 -14.00
CA TYR A 141 4.48 30.77 -13.75
C TYR A 141 5.38 30.61 -14.98
N ARG A 142 4.91 31.02 -16.17
CA ARG A 142 5.64 30.89 -17.44
C ARG A 142 7.01 31.61 -17.48
N SER A 143 7.26 32.59 -16.60
CA SER A 143 8.49 33.40 -16.49
C SER A 143 9.49 32.90 -15.42
N ILE A 144 9.25 31.74 -14.79
CA ILE A 144 10.01 31.34 -13.58
C ILE A 144 11.51 31.15 -13.80
N TRP A 145 11.91 30.82 -15.04
CA TRP A 145 13.31 30.56 -15.42
C TRP A 145 14.26 31.72 -15.10
N GLN A 146 13.76 32.96 -15.07
CA GLN A 146 14.59 34.15 -14.82
C GLN A 146 15.02 34.30 -13.35
N ASN A 147 14.29 33.70 -12.41
CA ASN A 147 14.53 33.85 -10.96
C ASN A 147 14.55 32.52 -10.20
N LEU A 148 14.56 31.38 -10.90
CA LEU A 148 14.37 30.07 -10.30
C LEU A 148 15.42 29.72 -9.24
N PHE A 149 16.67 30.16 -9.44
CA PHE A 149 17.79 29.88 -8.54
C PHE A 149 18.03 30.97 -7.48
N ARG A 150 17.15 31.97 -7.38
CA ARG A 150 17.34 33.09 -6.46
C ARG A 150 16.68 32.82 -5.11
N LEU A 151 17.35 32.02 -4.26
CA LEU A 151 16.94 31.80 -2.87
C LEU A 151 17.37 32.98 -2.00
N ARG A 152 16.42 33.81 -1.57
CA ARG A 152 16.68 34.95 -0.69
C ARG A 152 16.63 34.52 0.78
N THR A 153 17.78 34.06 1.30
CA THR A 153 17.93 33.56 2.68
C THR A 153 18.02 34.67 3.74
N GLY A 154 18.41 35.90 3.36
CA GLY A 154 18.53 37.05 4.27
C GLY A 154 17.27 37.94 4.40
N GLN A 155 16.11 37.48 3.90
CA GLN A 155 14.86 38.24 3.96
C GLN A 155 13.84 37.59 4.91
N SER A 156 12.63 38.16 4.98
CA SER A 156 11.53 37.62 5.77
C SER A 156 11.27 36.14 5.46
N LEU A 157 10.84 35.37 6.47
CA LEU A 157 10.48 33.96 6.33
C LEU A 157 9.45 33.73 5.20
N ARG A 158 8.53 34.66 5.00
CA ARG A 158 7.55 34.62 3.91
C ARG A 158 8.22 34.59 2.53
N THR A 159 9.23 35.44 2.31
CA THR A 159 9.98 35.48 1.06
C THR A 159 10.76 34.18 0.85
N TYR A 160 11.40 33.68 1.91
CA TYR A 160 12.15 32.43 1.87
C TYR A 160 11.27 31.23 1.49
N PHE A 161 10.12 31.03 2.17
CA PHE A 161 9.19 29.95 1.84
C PHE A 161 8.57 30.11 0.45
N SER A 162 8.36 31.33 -0.03
CA SER A 162 7.87 31.58 -1.40
C SER A 162 8.91 31.15 -2.44
N ASP A 163 10.18 31.50 -2.25
CA ASP A 163 11.25 31.11 -3.17
C ASP A 163 11.49 29.59 -3.11
N LEU A 164 11.42 28.98 -1.93
CA LEU A 164 11.50 27.52 -1.75
C LEU A 164 10.35 26.78 -2.43
N HIS A 165 9.11 27.25 -2.27
CA HIS A 165 7.94 26.64 -2.90
C HIS A 165 8.04 26.66 -4.43
N LYS A 166 8.54 27.76 -5.02
CA LYS A 166 8.78 27.85 -6.47
C LYS A 166 9.85 26.87 -6.93
N LEU A 167 10.97 26.83 -6.21
CA LEU A 167 12.09 25.94 -6.52
C LEU A 167 11.63 24.47 -6.46
N VAL A 168 11.16 24.02 -5.30
CA VAL A 168 10.69 22.64 -5.10
C VAL A 168 9.53 22.31 -6.02
N GLY A 169 8.60 23.24 -6.21
CA GLY A 169 7.46 23.09 -7.09
C GLY A 169 7.87 22.77 -8.52
N VAL A 170 8.83 23.51 -9.10
CA VAL A 170 9.31 23.26 -10.47
C VAL A 170 10.04 21.94 -10.60
N PHE A 171 10.95 21.62 -9.67
CA PHE A 171 11.72 20.36 -9.73
C PHE A 171 10.82 19.12 -9.56
N THR A 172 9.78 19.21 -8.74
CA THR A 172 8.89 18.08 -8.45
C THR A 172 7.64 18.05 -9.33
N LEU A 173 7.40 19.07 -10.16
CA LEU A 173 6.17 19.25 -10.92
C LEU A 173 5.82 18.03 -11.77
N ILE A 174 6.78 17.52 -12.57
CA ILE A 174 6.52 16.42 -13.47
C ILE A 174 6.15 15.14 -12.71
N PHE A 175 6.84 14.87 -11.60
CA PHE A 175 6.55 13.74 -10.72
C PHE A 175 5.18 13.91 -10.06
N ASN A 176 4.86 15.10 -9.54
CA ASN A 176 3.57 15.40 -8.93
C ASN A 176 2.42 15.24 -9.93
N LEU A 177 2.59 15.66 -11.18
CA LEU A 177 1.58 15.49 -12.22
C LEU A 177 1.34 14.02 -12.55
N VAL A 178 2.41 13.24 -12.71
CA VAL A 178 2.30 11.80 -12.97
C VAL A 178 1.62 11.10 -11.79
N LEU A 179 2.09 11.32 -10.56
CA LEU A 179 1.51 10.72 -9.35
C LEU A 179 0.05 11.13 -9.13
N GLY A 180 -0.25 12.41 -9.32
CA GLY A 180 -1.61 12.93 -9.23
C GLY A 180 -2.53 12.32 -10.28
N PHE A 181 -2.06 12.20 -11.52
CA PHE A 181 -2.82 11.61 -12.62
C PHE A 181 -3.07 10.13 -12.40
N THR A 182 -2.04 9.35 -12.04
CA THR A 182 -2.18 7.91 -11.77
C THR A 182 -3.08 7.66 -10.57
N GLY A 183 -2.96 8.46 -9.51
CA GLY A 183 -3.84 8.38 -8.35
C GLY A 183 -5.30 8.68 -8.70
N ALA A 184 -5.54 9.79 -9.42
CA ALA A 184 -6.88 10.15 -9.89
C ALA A 184 -7.49 9.08 -10.79
N TRP A 185 -6.70 8.52 -11.72
CA TRP A 185 -7.11 7.43 -12.60
C TRP A 185 -7.53 6.18 -11.82
N TRP A 186 -6.73 5.77 -10.83
CA TRP A 186 -7.04 4.60 -10.01
C TRP A 186 -8.32 4.80 -9.20
N SER A 187 -8.47 5.95 -8.53
CA SER A 187 -9.69 6.28 -7.78
C SER A 187 -10.92 6.39 -8.69
N ALA A 188 -10.78 6.94 -9.90
CA ALA A 188 -11.87 7.01 -10.88
C ALA A 188 -12.30 5.61 -11.34
N ARG A 189 -11.35 4.73 -11.65
CA ARG A 189 -11.62 3.33 -12.02
C ARG A 189 -12.33 2.59 -10.88
N SER A 190 -11.85 2.73 -9.65
CA SER A 190 -12.46 2.10 -8.48
C SER A 190 -13.88 2.63 -8.24
N THR A 191 -14.08 3.94 -8.31
CA THR A 191 -15.41 4.57 -8.16
C THR A 191 -16.37 4.11 -9.27
N ALA A 192 -15.92 4.03 -10.52
CA ALA A 192 -16.73 3.52 -11.62
C ALA A 192 -17.14 2.05 -11.40
N GLY A 193 -16.24 1.22 -10.86
CA GLY A 193 -16.55 -0.15 -10.46
C GLY A 193 -17.58 -0.24 -9.33
N LEU A 194 -17.51 0.66 -8.34
CA LEU A 194 -18.47 0.75 -7.24
C LEU A 194 -19.85 1.24 -7.71
N LEU A 195 -19.87 2.24 -8.60
CA LEU A 195 -21.10 2.73 -9.25
C LEU A 195 -21.77 1.64 -10.10
N ALA A 196 -20.99 0.86 -10.86
CA ALA A 196 -21.50 -0.24 -11.67
C ALA A 196 -22.06 -1.40 -10.83
N ARG A 197 -21.52 -1.61 -9.62
CA ARG A 197 -22.00 -2.62 -8.65
C ARG A 197 -23.11 -2.09 -7.72
N GLY A 198 -23.34 -0.77 -7.74
CA GLY A 198 -24.24 -0.07 -6.85
C GLY A 198 -23.67 0.07 -5.43
N PHE A 199 -23.54 1.30 -4.93
CA PHE A 199 -23.15 1.61 -3.54
C PHE A 199 -24.03 0.92 -2.46
N SER A 200 -25.17 0.35 -2.85
CA SER A 200 -26.13 -0.33 -1.98
C SER A 200 -25.67 -1.72 -1.51
N GLU A 201 -24.89 -2.44 -2.30
CA GLU A 201 -24.48 -3.83 -1.98
C GLU A 201 -23.41 -3.88 -0.87
N GLU A 202 -22.58 -2.85 -0.72
CA GLU A 202 -21.60 -2.75 0.37
C GLU A 202 -22.27 -2.45 1.73
N LYS A 203 -23.34 -1.67 1.73
CA LYS A 203 -24.14 -1.44 2.96
C LYS A 203 -24.83 -2.71 3.42
N LYS A 204 -25.22 -3.59 2.48
CA LYS A 204 -25.76 -4.92 2.83
C LYS A 204 -24.70 -5.84 3.41
N SER A 205 -23.48 -5.86 2.88
CA SER A 205 -22.40 -6.72 3.40
C SER A 205 -21.86 -6.26 4.76
N GLU A 206 -21.75 -4.95 5.01
CA GLU A 206 -21.41 -4.44 6.35
C GLU A 206 -22.51 -4.76 7.38
N VAL A 207 -23.79 -4.59 7.02
CA VAL A 207 -24.92 -4.94 7.91
C VAL A 207 -24.96 -6.44 8.21
N PHE A 208 -24.67 -7.29 7.23
CA PHE A 208 -24.63 -8.75 7.41
C PHE A 208 -23.48 -9.21 8.31
N LEU A 209 -22.32 -8.52 8.28
CA LEU A 209 -21.19 -8.83 9.16
C LEU A 209 -21.37 -8.30 10.60
N THR A 210 -22.19 -7.26 10.79
CA THR A 210 -22.53 -6.75 12.14
C THR A 210 -23.66 -7.50 12.85
N ASN A 211 -24.40 -8.37 12.16
CA ASN A 211 -25.50 -9.14 12.75
C ASN A 211 -25.44 -10.62 12.34
N PRO A 212 -24.52 -11.42 12.90
CA PRO A 212 -24.41 -12.84 12.58
C PRO A 212 -25.54 -13.70 13.19
N PHE A 213 -26.51 -13.10 13.91
CA PHE A 213 -27.63 -13.82 14.50
C PHE A 213 -28.94 -13.04 14.34
N GLN A 214 -29.62 -13.30 13.24
CA GLN A 214 -31.08 -13.33 13.23
C GLN A 214 -31.57 -14.47 12.33
#